data_AF-A0A373DH22-F1
#
_entry.id   AF-A0A373DH22-F1
#
_cell.length_a   1.000
_cell.length_b   1.000
_cell.length_c   1.000
_cell.angle_alpha   90.00
_cell.angle_beta   90.00
_cell.angle_gamma   90.00
#
_symmetry.space_group_name_H-M   'P 1'
#
loop_
_entity.id
_entity.type
_entity.pdbx_description
1 polymer ?
#
loop_
_entity_poly.entity_id
_entity_poly.type
_entity_poly.pdbx_seq_one_letter_code
_entity_poly.pdbx_strand_id
1 'polypeptide(L)' 'MRFARKETRLRDDQLTELTFRARRLNRMKAPDADRITDNTLIRVAVDLLLARADELDGGDEAALRRSLGLTLGERS' A
#
# COMPACT_ATOMS: atom_id res chain seq x y z
N MET A 1 -11.52 -16.67 2.06
CA MET A 1 -10.97 -15.62 2.95
C MET A 1 -12.10 -14.70 3.38
N ARG A 2 -12.21 -14.34 4.67
CA ARG A 2 -13.24 -13.41 5.16
C ARG A 2 -12.58 -12.05 5.39
N PHE A 3 -13.17 -10.99 4.82
CA PHE A 3 -12.68 -9.62 5.00
C PHE A 3 -13.58 -8.84 5.97
N ALA A 4 -12.97 -8.00 6.79
CA ALA A 4 -13.68 -7.07 7.66
C ALA A 4 -13.56 -5.64 7.10
N ARG A 5 -14.61 -4.82 7.24
CA ARG A 5 -14.58 -3.41 6.84
C ARG A 5 -13.83 -2.60 7.89
N LYS A 6 -12.84 -1.82 7.44
CA LYS A 6 -12.15 -0.80 8.23
C LYS A 6 -12.15 0.51 7.46
N GLU A 7 -12.62 1.59 8.06
CA GLU A 7 -12.50 2.91 7.46
C GLU A 7 -11.07 3.40 7.60
N THR A 8 -10.45 3.74 6.48
CA THR A 8 -9.06 4.21 6.41
C THR A 8 -9.05 5.50 5.62
N ARG A 9 -8.40 6.53 6.17
CA ARG A 9 -8.15 7.78 5.44
C ARG A 9 -6.84 7.63 4.67
N LEU A 10 -6.92 7.77 3.36
CA LEU A 10 -5.78 7.83 2.46
C LEU A 10 -5.75 9.22 1.83
N ARG A 11 -4.55 9.69 1.52
CA ARG A 11 -4.38 10.94 0.78
C ARG A 11 -4.79 10.76 -0.68
N ASP A 12 -5.17 11.85 -1.35
CA ASP A 12 -5.64 11.83 -2.74
C ASP A 12 -4.58 11.30 -3.73
N ASP A 13 -3.30 11.57 -3.47
CA ASP A 13 -2.17 11.03 -4.24
C ASP A 13 -2.09 9.51 -4.12
N GLN A 14 -2.29 8.98 -2.90
CA GLN A 14 -2.28 7.54 -2.65
C GLN A 14 -3.45 6.84 -3.35
N LEU A 15 -4.66 7.41 -3.29
CA LEU A 15 -5.84 6.84 -3.95
C LEU A 15 -5.66 6.80 -5.46
N THR A 16 -5.20 7.90 -6.05
CA THR A 16 -4.93 7.99 -7.49
C THR A 16 -3.88 6.96 -7.92
N GLU A 17 -2.78 6.86 -7.19
CA GLU A 17 -1.70 5.93 -7.52
C GLU A 17 -2.11 4.47 -7.35
N LEU A 18 -2.88 4.13 -6.30
CA LEU A 18 -3.42 2.78 -6.10
C LEU A 18 -4.32 2.37 -7.26
N THR A 19 -5.26 3.24 -7.65
CA THR A 19 -6.15 2.98 -8.78
C THR A 19 -5.36 2.82 -10.09
N PHE A 20 -4.35 3.67 -10.34
CA PHE A 20 -3.49 3.56 -11.52
C PHE A 20 -2.72 2.23 -11.55
N ARG A 21 -2.09 1.86 -10.44
CA ARG A 21 -1.32 0.61 -10.30
C ARG A 21 -2.22 -0.60 -10.46
N ALA A 22 -3.39 -0.62 -9.82
CA ALA A 22 -4.34 -1.71 -9.94
C ALA A 22 -4.81 -1.91 -11.39
N ARG A 23 -5.11 -0.82 -12.11
CA ARG A 23 -5.46 -0.89 -13.54
C ARG A 23 -4.31 -1.44 -14.39
N ARG A 24 -3.08 -0.97 -14.16
CA ARG A 24 -1.90 -1.45 -14.88
C ARG A 24 -1.66 -2.94 -14.64
N LEU A 25 -1.73 -3.39 -13.39
CA LEU A 25 -1.55 -4.80 -13.03
C LEU A 25 -2.63 -5.70 -13.64
N ASN A 26 -3.90 -5.26 -13.63
CA ASN A 26 -4.97 -6.01 -14.27
C ASN A 26 -4.81 -6.16 -15.79
N ARG A 27 -4.12 -5.24 -16.47
CA ARG A 27 -3.81 -5.37 -17.90
C ARG A 27 -2.64 -6.31 -18.18
N MET A 28 -1.75 -6.49 -17.22
CA MET A 28 -0.53 -7.29 -17.38
C MET A 28 -0.67 -8.74 -16.91
N LYS A 29 -1.61 -9.01 -16.01
CA LYS A 29 -1.85 -10.37 -15.49
C LYS A 29 -2.47 -11.28 -16.56
N ALA A 30 -2.45 -12.59 -16.31
CA ALA A 30 -3.12 -13.58 -17.15
C ALA A 30 -4.64 -13.33 -17.23
N PRO A 31 -5.31 -13.67 -18.36
CA PRO A 31 -6.74 -13.40 -18.56
C PRO A 31 -7.66 -14.01 -17.51
N ASP A 32 -7.28 -15.15 -16.93
CA ASP A 32 -8.02 -15.92 -15.93
C ASP A 32 -7.65 -15.57 -14.48
N ALA A 33 -6.69 -14.66 -14.27
CA ALA A 33 -6.26 -14.28 -12.93
C ALA A 33 -7.26 -13.37 -12.22
N ASP A 34 -7.36 -13.53 -10.90
CA ASP A 34 -8.23 -12.76 -10.02
C ASP A 34 -8.09 -11.24 -10.20
N ARG A 35 -9.19 -10.51 -10.02
CA ARG A 35 -9.21 -9.05 -10.13
C ARG A 35 -8.41 -8.40 -9.01
N ILE A 36 -7.41 -7.62 -9.39
CA ILE A 36 -6.63 -6.79 -8.47
C ILE A 36 -7.40 -5.48 -8.25
N THR A 37 -7.55 -5.08 -6.99
CA THR A 37 -8.25 -3.84 -6.59
C THR A 37 -7.38 -3.02 -5.66
N ASP A 38 -7.78 -1.79 -5.38
CA ASP A 38 -7.13 -0.94 -4.38
C ASP A 38 -7.09 -1.65 -3.02
N ASN A 39 -8.18 -2.32 -2.61
CA ASN A 39 -8.22 -3.16 -1.41
C ASN A 39 -7.25 -4.35 -1.46
N THR A 40 -6.91 -4.86 -2.64
CA THR A 40 -5.90 -5.91 -2.79
C THR A 40 -4.51 -5.34 -2.53
N LEU A 41 -4.20 -4.18 -3.10
CA LEU A 41 -2.93 -3.49 -2.88
C LEU A 41 -2.76 -3.00 -1.43
N ILE A 42 -3.84 -2.50 -0.82
CA ILE A 42 -3.84 -2.10 0.60
C ILE A 42 -3.53 -3.31 1.49
N ARG A 43 -4.14 -4.48 1.23
CA ARG A 43 -3.84 -5.70 2.00
C ARG A 43 -2.37 -6.10 1.87
N VAL A 44 -1.82 -6.09 0.64
CA VAL A 44 -0.39 -6.36 0.41
C VAL A 44 0.50 -5.34 1.14
N ALA A 45 0.14 -4.05 1.12
CA ALA A 45 0.89 -3.02 1.84
C ALA A 45 0.85 -3.22 3.36
N VAL A 46 -0.29 -3.66 3.92
CA VAL A 46 -0.42 -4.01 5.33
C VAL A 46 0.43 -5.23 5.66
N ASP A 47 0.39 -6.28 4.85
CA ASP A 47 1.22 -7.48 5.08
C ASP A 47 2.72 -7.13 5.04
N LEU A 48 3.13 -6.27 4.10
CA LEU A 48 4.50 -5.76 4.01
C LEU A 48 4.90 -4.94 5.24
N LEU A 49 4.01 -4.08 5.74
CA LEU A 49 4.24 -3.31 6.97
C LEU A 49 4.41 -4.24 8.17
N LEU A 50 3.54 -5.24 8.31
CA LEU A 50 3.58 -6.18 9.44
C LEU A 50 4.80 -7.10 9.39
N ALA A 51 5.27 -7.47 8.19
CA ALA A 51 6.50 -8.24 8.03
C ALA A 51 7.76 -7.48 8.49
N ARG A 52 7.69 -6.15 8.58
CA ARG A 52 8.77 -5.25 9.01
C ARG A 52 8.43 -4.52 10.31
N ALA A 53 7.50 -5.07 11.10
CA ALA A 53 6.99 -4.39 12.29
C ALA A 53 8.09 -4.10 13.32
N ASP A 54 9.08 -4.97 13.45
CA ASP A 54 10.21 -4.80 14.37
C ASP A 54 11.16 -3.65 13.96
N GLU A 55 11.07 -3.17 12.71
CA GLU A 55 11.80 -2.01 12.23
C GLU A 55 11.07 -0.69 12.55
N LEU A 56 9.81 -0.74 13.02
CA LEU A 56 9.03 0.46 13.31
C LEU A 56 9.54 1.13 14.58
N ASP A 57 10.03 2.35 14.41
CA ASP A 57 10.48 3.20 15.51
C ASP A 57 9.96 4.64 15.33
N GLY A 58 9.63 5.29 16.46
CA GLY A 58 9.14 6.66 16.56
C GLY A 58 7.66 6.84 16.99
N GLY A 59 7.30 8.09 17.30
CA GLY A 59 5.99 8.46 17.87
C GLY A 59 4.99 9.13 16.91
N ASP A 60 5.37 9.33 15.65
CA ASP A 60 4.53 9.96 14.63
C ASP A 60 4.69 9.30 13.25
N GLU A 61 3.79 9.60 12.30
CA GLU A 61 3.82 9.01 10.96
C GLU A 61 5.16 9.30 10.24
N ALA A 62 5.74 10.48 10.42
CA ALA A 62 6.98 10.85 9.75
C ALA A 62 8.16 10.01 10.25
N ALA A 63 8.24 9.74 11.55
CA ALA A 63 9.26 8.88 12.16
C ALA A 63 9.09 7.42 11.74
N LEU A 64 7.86 6.90 11.75
CA LEU A 64 7.55 5.54 11.27
C LEU A 64 7.91 5.37 9.78
N ARG A 65 7.69 6.40 8.97
CA ARG A 65 8.11 6.40 7.57
C ARG A 65 9.63 6.39 7.45
N ARG A 66 10.35 7.20 8.24
CA ARG A 66 11.82 7.24 8.23
C ARG A 66 12.43 5.91 8.65
N SER A 67 11.91 5.27 9.70
CA SER A 67 12.43 3.98 10.19
C SER A 67 12.30 2.86 9.16
N LEU A 68 11.28 2.90 8.31
CA LEU A 68 11.13 1.97 7.17
C LEU A 68 11.90 2.37 5.90
N GLY A 69 12.62 3.51 5.91
CA GLY A 69 13.30 4.06 4.74
C GLY A 69 12.36 4.71 3.71
N LEU A 70 11.12 5.04 4.09
CA LEU A 70 10.10 5.70 3.27
C LEU A 70 10.21 7.23 3.32
N THR A 71 11.42 7.76 3.31
CA THR A 71 11.64 9.18 3.05
C THR A 71 11.24 9.49 1.62
N LEU A 72 10.51 10.60 1.41
CA LEU A 72 10.29 11.15 0.08
C LEU A 72 11.67 11.37 -0.54
N GLY A 73 12.13 10.44 -1.37
CA GLY A 73 13.19 10.74 -2.31
C GLY A 73 12.66 11.92 -3.13
N GLU A 74 13.32 13.06 -3.03
CA GLU A 74 13.20 14.14 -4.00
C GLU A 74 13.33 13.47 -5.36
N ARG A 75 12.21 13.29 -6.05
CA ARG A 75 12.20 12.76 -7.40
C ARG A 75 12.83 13.88 -8.25
N SER A 76 14.11 13.72 -8.55
CA SER A 76 14.79 14.41 -9.65
C SER A 76 14.03 14.23 -10.96
#